data_AF-A0A948KQ64-F1
#
_entry.id   AF-A0A948KQ64-F1
#
_cell.length_a   1.000
_cell.length_b   1.000
_cell.length_c   1.000
_cell.angle_alpha   90.00
_cell.angle_beta   90.00
_cell.angle_gamma   90.00
#
_symmetry.space_group_name_H-M   'P 1'
#
loop_
_entity.id
_entity.type
_entity.pdbx_description
1 polymer ?
#
loop_
_entity_poly.entity_id
_entity_poly.type
_entity_poly.pdbx_seq_one_letter_code
_entity_poly.pdbx_strand_id
1 'polypeptide(L)'
;MNPSQDELTKVQNLYVMQMELWKVLDGRVRSPDKVKEARKCLNNFKSLLKDVDWKYMGGEDVYSELMRLASEADAKLKKAQAK
;
A
#
# COMPACT_ATOMS: atom_id res chain seq x y z
N MET A 1 3.33 -25.56 3.88
CA MET A 1 3.00 -24.25 4.47
C MET A 1 1.50 -24.23 4.73
N ASN A 2 1.06 -23.79 5.91
CA ASN A 2 -0.37 -23.69 6.21
C ASN A 2 -0.93 -22.50 5.40
N PRO A 3 -1.95 -22.66 4.54
CA PRO A 3 -2.44 -21.58 3.68
C PRO A 3 -2.85 -20.34 4.47
N SER A 4 -3.41 -20.52 5.68
CA SER A 4 -3.73 -19.42 6.58
C SER A 4 -2.51 -18.64 7.09
N GLN A 5 -1.34 -19.27 7.24
CA GLN A 5 -0.11 -18.56 7.67
C GLN A 5 0.49 -17.72 6.54
N ASP A 6 0.38 -18.19 5.29
CA ASP A 6 0.82 -17.43 4.12
C ASP A 6 -0.05 -16.18 3.93
N GLU A 7 -1.38 -16.33 3.98
CA GLU A 7 -2.31 -15.20 3.89
C GLU A 7 -2.09 -14.18 5.00
N LEU A 8 -1.94 -14.62 6.26
CA LEU A 8 -1.66 -13.71 7.38
C LEU A 8 -0.33 -12.97 7.22
N THR A 9 0.69 -13.61 6.64
CA THR A 9 1.98 -12.98 6.34
C THR A 9 1.83 -11.88 5.29
N LYS A 10 1.04 -12.14 4.24
CA LYS A 10 0.74 -11.13 3.21
C LYS A 10 -0.06 -9.97 3.79
N VAL A 11 -1.04 -10.22 4.65
CA VAL A 11 -1.80 -9.18 5.37
C VAL A 11 -0.89 -8.34 6.26
N GLN A 12 0.01 -8.96 7.01
CA GLN A 12 1.01 -8.24 7.80
C GLN A 12 1.88 -7.33 6.91
N ASN A 13 2.36 -7.86 5.79
CA ASN A 13 3.17 -7.09 4.84
C ASN A 13 2.36 -5.92 4.22
N LEU A 14 1.08 -6.10 3.94
CA LEU A 14 0.18 -5.03 3.50
C LEU A 14 0.12 -3.91 4.54
N TYR A 15 -0.10 -4.23 5.81
CA TYR A 15 -0.18 -3.22 6.87
C TYR A 15 1.13 -2.48 7.11
N VAL A 16 2.27 -3.17 7.00
CA VAL A 16 3.58 -2.49 7.06
C VAL A 16 3.74 -1.50 5.90
N MET A 17 3.41 -1.92 4.67
CA MET A 17 3.47 -1.03 3.51
C MET A 17 2.45 0.13 3.59
N GLN A 18 1.28 -0.10 4.20
CA GLN A 18 0.28 0.95 4.42
C GLN A 18 0.87 2.10 5.26
N MET A 19 1.64 1.79 6.31
CA MET A 19 2.30 2.81 7.13
C MET A 19 3.33 3.63 6.34
N GLU A 20 4.03 3.02 5.39
CA GLU A 20 4.95 3.73 4.49
C GLU A 20 4.19 4.64 3.52
N LEU A 21 3.08 4.17 2.96
CA LEU A 21 2.21 4.98 2.09
C LEU A 21 1.54 6.14 2.85
N TRP A 22 1.29 6.00 4.15
CA TRP A 22 0.83 7.11 4.98
C TRP A 22 1.83 8.28 5.00
N LYS A 23 3.14 8.03 4.93
CA LYS A 23 4.15 9.11 4.85
C LYS A 23 4.05 9.90 3.54
N VAL A 24 3.62 9.24 2.46
CA VAL A 24 3.28 9.90 1.19
C VAL A 24 2.06 10.79 1.37
N LEU A 25 1.01 10.25 2.01
CA LEU A 25 -0.22 10.99 2.27
C LEU A 25 0.01 12.19 3.19
N ASP A 26 0.88 12.08 4.18
CA ASP A 26 1.22 13.17 5.10
C ASP A 26 2.19 14.19 4.48
N GLY A 27 2.61 14.03 3.22
CA GLY A 27 3.48 14.97 2.53
C GLY A 27 4.92 15.01 3.05
N ARG A 28 5.34 13.96 3.77
CA ARG A 28 6.73 13.78 4.26
C ARG A 28 7.68 13.29 3.16
N VAL A 29 7.14 12.83 2.03
CA VAL A 29 7.91 12.41 0.85
C VAL A 29 8.06 13.59 -0.10
N ARG A 30 9.28 14.15 -0.18
CA ARG A 30 9.57 15.35 -0.98
C ARG A 30 10.79 15.25 -1.89
N SER A 31 11.75 14.37 -1.59
CA SER A 31 12.93 14.19 -2.45
C SER A 31 12.64 13.22 -3.59
N PRO A 32 13.29 13.37 -4.76
CA PRO A 32 13.12 12.47 -5.90
C PRO A 32 13.36 10.98 -5.55
N ASP A 33 14.39 10.69 -4.75
CA ASP A 33 14.68 9.32 -4.31
C ASP A 33 13.57 8.75 -3.43
N LYS A 34 13.06 9.55 -2.49
CA LYS A 34 11.95 9.13 -1.62
C LYS A 34 10.65 8.93 -2.41
N VAL A 35 10.42 9.74 -3.45
CA VAL A 35 9.29 9.56 -4.37
C VAL A 35 9.43 8.25 -5.15
N LYS A 36 10.64 7.90 -5.60
CA LYS A 36 10.91 6.63 -6.30
C LYS A 36 10.74 5.42 -5.38
N GLU A 37 11.23 5.49 -4.14
CA GLU A 37 11.01 4.47 -3.11
C GLU A 37 9.52 4.27 -2.81
N ALA A 38 8.80 5.38 -2.58
CA ALA A 38 7.36 5.35 -2.34
C ALA A 38 6.58 4.77 -3.53
N ARG A 39 7.01 5.06 -4.76
CA ARG A 39 6.42 4.46 -5.97
C ARG A 39 6.59 2.94 -6.01
N LYS A 40 7.78 2.44 -5.66
CA LYS A 40 8.03 1.00 -5.56
C LYS A 40 7.16 0.36 -4.48
N CYS A 41 7.09 0.99 -3.30
CA CYS A 41 6.24 0.53 -2.20
C CYS A 41 4.77 0.47 -2.63
N LEU A 42 4.26 1.50 -3.31
CA LEU A 42 2.88 1.52 -3.81
C LEU A 42 2.60 0.41 -4.82
N ASN A 43 3.53 0.14 -5.73
CA ASN A 43 3.35 -0.93 -6.73
C ASN A 43 3.30 -2.31 -6.04
N ASN A 44 4.19 -2.55 -5.08
CA ASN A 44 4.18 -3.78 -4.30
C ASN A 44 2.91 -3.91 -3.46
N PHE A 45 2.46 -2.83 -2.84
CA PHE A 45 1.21 -2.78 -2.09
C PHE A 45 0.01 -3.14 -2.97
N LYS A 46 -0.11 -2.52 -4.16
CA LYS A 46 -1.18 -2.81 -5.12
C LYS A 46 -1.15 -4.25 -5.63
N SER A 47 0.03 -4.84 -5.82
CA SER A 47 0.16 -6.25 -6.20
C SER A 47 -0.35 -7.15 -5.07
N LEU A 48 0.19 -6.95 -3.86
CA LEU A 48 -0.14 -7.78 -2.71
C LEU A 48 -1.62 -7.67 -2.32
N LEU A 49 -2.21 -6.49 -2.48
CA LEU A 49 -3.62 -6.25 -2.20
C LEU A 49 -4.54 -7.04 -3.15
N LYS A 50 -4.10 -7.33 -4.38
CA LYS A 50 -4.84 -8.19 -5.32
C LYS A 50 -4.68 -9.68 -5.02
N ASP A 51 -3.55 -10.06 -4.41
CA ASP A 51 -3.18 -11.45 -4.20
C ASP A 51 -3.71 -12.03 -2.87
N VAL A 52 -4.05 -11.17 -1.91
CA VAL A 52 -4.57 -11.57 -0.59
C VAL A 52 -6.09 -11.76 -0.63
N ASP A 53 -6.57 -12.81 0.03
CA ASP A 53 -7.99 -12.98 0.30
C ASP A 53 -8.45 -11.98 1.38
N TRP A 54 -9.38 -11.10 1.01
CA TRP A 54 -9.94 -10.05 1.88
C TRP A 54 -10.52 -10.59 3.18
N LYS A 55 -10.91 -11.88 3.24
CA LYS A 55 -11.37 -12.54 4.46
C LYS A 55 -10.32 -12.52 5.57
N TYR A 56 -9.04 -12.48 5.23
CA TYR A 56 -7.93 -12.38 6.18
C TYR A 56 -7.57 -10.93 6.52
N MET A 57 -8.09 -9.95 5.78
CA MET A 57 -7.82 -8.52 6.02
C MET A 57 -8.73 -7.90 7.08
N GLY A 58 -9.78 -8.60 7.53
CA GLY A 58 -10.80 -8.04 8.42
C GLY A 58 -12.11 -7.69 7.72
N GLY A 59 -12.27 -8.08 6.44
CA GLY A 59 -13.51 -7.93 5.68
C GLY A 59 -13.38 -7.10 4.41
N GLU A 60 -14.46 -7.02 3.65
CA GLU A 60 -14.55 -6.27 2.38
C GLU A 60 -14.41 -4.75 2.58
N ASP A 61 -14.91 -4.21 3.70
CA ASP A 61 -14.79 -2.79 4.02
C ASP A 61 -13.32 -2.39 4.14
N VAL A 62 -12.52 -3.17 4.87
CA VAL A 62 -11.08 -2.93 5.03
C VAL A 62 -10.36 -3.00 3.68
N TYR A 63 -10.70 -3.99 2.85
CA TYR A 63 -10.15 -4.10 1.50
C TYR A 63 -10.44 -2.84 0.65
N SER A 64 -11.68 -2.36 0.71
CA SER A 64 -12.13 -1.17 -0.02
C SER A 64 -11.39 0.10 0.45
N GLU A 65 -11.15 0.24 1.76
CA GLU A 65 -10.35 1.34 2.31
C GLU A 65 -8.89 1.30 1.86
N LEU A 66 -8.27 0.11 1.84
CA LEU A 66 -6.89 -0.07 1.37
C LEU A 66 -6.76 0.25 -0.12
N MET A 67 -7.76 -0.12 -0.93
CA MET A 67 -7.84 0.26 -2.35
C MET A 67 -7.94 1.78 -2.54
N ARG A 68 -8.74 2.46 -1.71
CA ARG A 68 -8.84 3.92 -1.71
C ARG A 68 -7.51 4.58 -1.34
N LEU A 69 -6.85 4.11 -0.28
CA LEU A 69 -5.55 4.59 0.17
C LEU A 69 -4.49 4.47 -0.94
N ALA A 70 -4.43 3.34 -1.64
CA ALA A 70 -3.52 3.14 -2.78
C ALA A 70 -3.78 4.13 -3.91
N SER A 71 -5.05 4.45 -4.17
CA SER A 71 -5.44 5.41 -5.22
C SER A 71 -5.05 6.83 -4.86
N GLU A 72 -5.26 7.24 -3.60
CA GLU A 72 -4.87 8.56 -3.10
C GLU A 72 -3.34 8.74 -3.08
N ALA A 73 -2.61 7.72 -2.63
CA ALA A 73 -1.14 7.74 -2.63
C ALA A 73 -0.58 7.83 -4.06
N ASP A 74 -1.18 7.12 -5.02
CA ASP A 74 -0.82 7.21 -6.43
C ASP A 74 -0.97 8.63 -6.97
N ALA A 75 -2.11 9.26 -6.69
CA ALA A 75 -2.41 10.62 -7.12
C ALA A 75 -1.42 11.63 -6.53
N LYS A 76 -1.07 11.51 -5.24
CA LYS A 76 -0.07 12.38 -4.61
C LYS A 76 1.32 12.19 -5.18
N LEU A 77 1.76 10.96 -5.41
CA LEU A 77 3.08 10.71 -6.01
C LEU A 77 3.15 11.24 -7.45
N LYS A 78 2.07 11.12 -8.24
CA LYS A 78 2.00 11.71 -9.58
C LYS A 78 2.19 13.24 -9.54
N LYS A 79 1.54 13.91 -8.59
CA LYS A 79 1.73 15.36 -8.39
C LYS A 79 3.14 15.73 -7.92
N ALA A 80 3.77 14.88 -7.10
CA ALA A 80 5.14 15.11 -6.61
C ALA A 80 6.22 14.90 -7.69
N GLN A 81 5.96 14.07 -8.70
CA GLN A 81 6.86 13.84 -9.85
C GLN A 81 6.76 14.92 -10.93
N ALA A 82 5.65 15.65 -10.97
CA ALA A 82 5.42 16.75 -11.92
C ALA A 82 6.03 18.09 -11.46
N LYS A 83 6.63 18.12 -10.27
CA LYS A 83 7.37 19.26 -9.71
C LYS A 83 8.86 19.01 -9.85
#